data_AF-A0A2L2Z577-F1
#
_entry.id   AF-A0A2L2Z577-F1
#
_cell.length_a   1.000
_cell.length_b   1.000
_cell.length_c   1.000
_cell.angle_alpha   90.00
_cell.angle_beta   90.00
_cell.angle_gamma   90.00
#
_symmetry.space_group_name_H-M   'P 1'
#
loop_
_entity.id
_entity.type
_entity.pdbx_description
1 polymer ?
#
loop_
_entity_poly.entity_id
_entity_poly.type
_entity_poly.pdbx_seq_one_letter_code
_entity_poly.pdbx_strand_id
1 'polypeptide(L)' 'SLNEYLADNRYIEGFQPSQADTTVIHSLSSAPSAQHTHALRWYNHIKSYGKSITSLPGGKKDSSAFSETSKSSPAKA' A
#
# COMPACT_ATOMS: atom_id res chain seq x y z
N SER A 1 -5.41 0.42 -10.42
CA SER A 1 -4.34 1.01 -9.55
C SER A 1 -4.61 0.79 -8.05
N LEU A 2 -3.59 0.96 -7.18
CA LEU A 2 -3.75 0.88 -5.71
C LEU A 2 -4.79 1.88 -5.17
N ASN A 3 -4.81 3.10 -5.71
CA ASN A 3 -5.72 4.15 -5.26
C ASN A 3 -7.19 3.82 -5.55
N GLU A 4 -7.50 3.28 -6.73
CA GLU A 4 -8.86 2.87 -7.10
C GLU A 4 -9.33 1.68 -6.25
N TYR A 5 -8.46 0.70 -6.02
CA TYR A 5 -8.81 -0.43 -5.15
C TYR A 5 -9.15 0.03 -3.73
N LEU A 6 -8.35 0.96 -3.18
CA LEU A 6 -8.57 1.53 -1.85
C LEU A 6 -9.70 2.56 -1.80
N ALA A 7 -10.37 2.87 -2.90
CA ALA A 7 -11.60 3.64 -2.87
C ALA A 7 -12.70 2.84 -2.16
N ASP A 8 -12.83 1.55 -2.50
CA ASP A 8 -13.85 0.65 -1.95
C ASP A 8 -13.32 -0.22 -0.80
N ASN A 9 -11.99 -0.29 -0.62
CA ASN A 9 -11.35 -1.16 0.37
C ASN A 9 -10.55 -0.37 1.41
N ARG A 10 -10.59 -0.84 2.65
CA ARG A 10 -9.84 -0.22 3.77
C ARG A 10 -8.42 -0.79 3.92
N TYR A 11 -8.20 -2.01 3.45
CA TYR A 11 -6.95 -2.77 3.54
C TYR A 11 -6.70 -3.50 2.23
N ILE A 12 -5.50 -4.04 2.06
CA ILE A 12 -5.14 -4.83 0.87
C ILE A 12 -5.88 -6.17 0.82
N GLU A 13 -6.29 -6.69 1.98
CA GLU A 13 -7.11 -7.89 2.07
C GLU A 13 -8.03 -7.83 3.30
N GLY A 14 -9.25 -8.33 3.14
CA GLY A 14 -10.22 -8.45 4.23
C GLY A 14 -10.64 -7.10 4.81
N PHE A 15 -11.04 -7.12 6.08
CA PHE A 15 -11.57 -5.94 6.79
C PHE A 15 -10.69 -5.52 7.97
N GLN A 16 -9.51 -6.13 8.11
CA GLN A 16 -8.53 -5.84 9.17
C GLN A 16 -7.13 -5.74 8.55
N PRO A 17 -6.18 -5.04 9.21
CA PRO A 17 -4.81 -4.95 8.72
C PRO A 17 -4.16 -6.34 8.68
N SER A 18 -3.38 -6.59 7.63
CA SER A 18 -2.81 -7.90 7.34
C SER A 18 -1.36 -7.84 6.86
N GLN A 19 -0.72 -9.01 6.72
CA GLN A 19 0.60 -9.11 6.06
C GLN A 19 0.59 -8.54 4.63
N ALA A 20 -0.55 -8.57 3.92
CA ALA A 20 -0.64 -7.96 2.59
C ALA A 20 -0.41 -6.45 2.62
N ASP A 21 -0.94 -5.75 3.64
CA ASP A 21 -0.69 -4.32 3.84
C ASP A 21 0.79 -4.04 4.09
N THR A 22 1.46 -4.92 4.84
CA THR A 22 2.90 -4.85 5.11
C THR A 22 3.72 -4.96 3.83
N THR A 23 3.38 -5.92 2.96
CA THR A 23 4.06 -6.12 1.68
C THR A 23 3.89 -4.91 0.76
N VAL A 24 2.67 -4.40 0.63
CA VAL A 24 2.39 -3.25 -0.25
C VAL A 24 3.03 -1.99 0.28
N ILE A 25 2.97 -1.70 1.58
CA ILE A 25 3.58 -0.47 2.11
C ILE A 25 5.10 -0.50 2.03
N HIS A 26 5.74 -1.66 2.21
CA HIS A 26 7.18 -1.79 2.01
C HIS A 26 7.59 -1.70 0.53
N SER A 27 6.67 -2.02 -0.40
CA SER A 27 6.88 -1.80 -1.83
C SER A 27 6.80 -0.31 -2.21
N LEU A 28 6.17 0.52 -1.35
CA LEU A 28 6.13 1.97 -1.50
C LEU A 28 7.30 2.61 -0.76
N SER A 29 8.33 3.03 -1.49
CA SER A 29 9.52 3.69 -0.91
C SER A 29 9.20 5.00 -0.17
N SER A 30 8.08 5.65 -0.49
CA SER A 30 7.64 6.93 0.08
C SER A 30 6.11 7.06 0.11
N ALA A 31 5.61 8.12 0.74
CA ALA A 31 4.19 8.42 0.76
C ALA A 31 3.65 8.67 -0.66
N PRO A 32 2.47 8.14 -1.02
CA PRO A 32 1.81 8.45 -2.29
C PRO A 32 1.53 9.95 -2.44
N SER A 33 1.47 10.43 -3.69
CA SER A 33 1.06 11.80 -4.00
C SER A 33 -0.32 12.13 -3.42
N ALA A 34 -0.55 13.38 -3.03
CA ALA A 34 -1.84 13.86 -2.53
C ALA A 34 -3.01 13.65 -3.52
N GLN A 35 -2.70 13.52 -4.82
CA GLN A 35 -3.69 13.17 -5.85
C GLN A 35 -4.24 11.74 -5.70
N HIS A 36 -3.50 10.84 -5.04
CA HIS A 36 -3.93 9.50 -4.70
C HIS A 36 -4.46 9.46 -3.26
N THR A 37 -5.56 10.17 -3.02
CA THR A 37 -6.12 10.40 -1.67
C THR A 37 -6.42 9.11 -0.90
N HIS A 38 -6.93 8.07 -1.57
CA HIS A 38 -7.25 6.79 -0.94
C HIS A 38 -5.98 6.01 -0.58
N ALA A 39 -5.00 6.00 -1.48
CA ALA A 39 -3.71 5.38 -1.22
C ALA A 39 -2.94 6.12 -0.11
N LEU A 40 -2.95 7.45 -0.10
CA LEU A 40 -2.31 8.26 0.93
C LEU A 40 -2.98 8.07 2.30
N ARG A 41 -4.32 8.05 2.36
CA ARG A 41 -5.09 7.75 3.58
C ARG A 41 -4.68 6.39 4.15
N TRP A 42 -4.68 5.36 3.32
CA TRP A 42 -4.26 4.01 3.73
C TRP A 42 -2.78 3.98 4.14
N TYR A 43 -1.87 4.61 3.41
CA TYR A 43 -0.45 4.66 3.74
C TYR A 43 -0.20 5.24 5.13
N ASN A 44 -0.85 6.37 5.44
CA ASN A 44 -0.75 7.02 6.74
C ASN A 44 -1.35 6.14 7.85
N HIS A 45 -2.49 5.50 7.57
CA HIS A 45 -3.12 4.55 8.49
C HIS A 45 -2.22 3.35 8.79
N ILE A 46 -1.64 2.72 7.78
CA ILE A 46 -0.75 1.57 7.96
C ILE A 46 0.57 1.99 8.63
N LYS A 47 1.10 3.18 8.34
CA LYS A 47 2.26 3.73 9.07
C LYS A 47 2.02 3.97 10.55
N SER A 48 0.80 4.29 10.97
CA SER A 48 0.52 4.53 12.40
C SER A 48 0.67 3.28 13.27
N TYR A 49 0.71 2.07 12.68
CA TYR A 49 1.02 0.83 13.40
C TYR A 49 2.51 0.71 13.77
N GLY A 50 3.39 1.53 13.18
CA GLY A 50 4.81 1.55 13.49
C GLY A 50 5.46 0.16 13.34
N LYS A 51 6.12 -0.31 14.41
CA LYS A 51 6.80 -1.62 14.43
C LYS A 51 5.83 -2.81 14.41
N SER A 52 4.58 -2.63 14.85
CA SER A 52 3.60 -3.73 14.92
C SER A 52 3.13 -4.21 13.56
N ILE A 53 3.42 -3.44 12.49
CA ILE A 53 3.10 -3.82 11.13
C ILE A 53 3.72 -5.17 10.72
N THR A 54 4.91 -5.49 11.22
CA THR A 54 5.59 -6.76 10.89
C THR A 54 4.91 -7.99 11.50
N SER A 55 4.05 -7.79 12.51
CA SER A 55 3.37 -8.83 13.26
C SER A 55 1.87 -8.92 12.95
N LEU A 56 1.41 -8.29 11.86
CA LEU A 56 0.01 -8.37 11.44
C LEU A 56 -0.38 -9.81 11.04
N PRO A 57 -1.64 -10.22 11.25
CA PRO A 57 -2.13 -11.54 10.86
C PRO A 57 -2.27 -11.68 9.33
N GLY A 58 -2.46 -12.91 8.84
CA GLY A 58 -2.76 -13.19 7.43
C GLY A 58 -1.56 -13.67 6.60
N GLY A 59 -1.86 -14.20 5.40
CA GLY A 59 -0.86 -14.71 4.47
C GLY A 59 -0.12 -13.58 3.74
N LYS A 60 1.13 -13.84 3.32
CA LYS A 60 1.88 -12.89 2.48
C LYS A 60 1.28 -12.95 1.07
N LYS A 61 0.57 -11.90 0.66
CA LYS A 61 0.08 -11.72 -0.70
C LYS A 61 1.08 -10.89 -1.51
N ASP A 62 1.30 -11.29 -2.76
CA ASP A 62 2.22 -10.61 -3.69
C ASP A 62 1.70 -9.21 -4.05
N SER A 63 2.55 -8.19 -3.92
CA SER A 63 2.23 -6.79 -4.27
C SER A 63 2.11 -6.54 -5.78
N SER A 64 2.42 -7.54 -6.62
CA SER A 64 2.37 -7.49 -8.08
C SER A 64 1.00 -7.08 -8.63
N ALA A 65 -0.08 -7.36 -7.89
CA ALA A 65 -1.45 -6.96 -8.23
C ALA A 65 -1.66 -5.43 -8.28
N PHE A 66 -0.77 -4.65 -7.64
CA PHE A 66 -0.88 -3.18 -7.54
C PHE A 66 0.25 -2.44 -8.28
N SER A 67 0.97 -3.12 -9.18
CA SER A 67 2.23 -2.67 -9.82
C SER A 67 2.17 -1.39 -10.68
N GLU A 68 1.04 -0.68 -10.74
CA GLU A 68 0.90 0.56 -11.52
C GLU A 68 1.25 1.85 -10.77
N THR A 69 1.48 1.84 -9.45
CA THR A 69 1.86 3.06 -8.71
C THR A 69 3.38 3.32 -8.64
N SER A 70 4.22 2.49 -9.26
CA SER A 70 5.68 2.65 -9.26
C SER A 70 6.32 2.89 -10.63
N LYS A 71 5.54 3.21 -11.67
CA LYS A 71 6.10 3.67 -12.96
C LYS A 71 5.69 5.11 -13.28
N SER A 72 6.34 6.05 -12.61
CA SER A 72 6.83 7.23 -13.34
C SER A 72 8.11 6.79 -14.07
N SER A 73 8.07 6.85 -15.39
CA SER A 73 9.07 6.38 -16.37
C SER A 73 10.53 6.83 -16.15
N PRO A 74 11.49 6.15 -16.79
CA PRO A 74 12.90 6.53 -16.81
C PRO A 74 13.10 7.80 -17.65
N ALA A 75 13.92 8.73 -17.19
CA ALA A 75 14.39 9.85 -18.00
C ALA A 75 15.92 9.98 -17.90
N LYS A 76 16.52 9.68 -19.06
CA LYS A 76 17.91 9.64 -19.48
C LYS A 76 18.50 11.05 -19.68
N ALA A 77 19.74 11.26 -19.24
CA ALA A 77 20.86 11.87 -19.99
C ALA A 77 22.17 11.63 -19.22
#